data_AF-A0A368TV55-F1
#
_entry.id   AF-A0A368TV55-F1
#
_cell.length_a   1.000
_cell.length_b   1.000
_cell.length_c   1.000
_cell.angle_alpha   90.00
_cell.angle_beta   90.00
_cell.angle_gamma   90.00
#
_symmetry.space_group_name_H-M   'P 1'
#
loop_
_entity.id
_entity.type
_entity.pdbx_description
1 polymer ?
#
loop_
_entity_poly.entity_id
_entity_poly.type
_entity_poly.pdbx_seq_one_letter_code
_entity_poly.pdbx_strand_id
1 'polypeptide(L)'
;MIDFLLNGQPRHCEATPETSVLELLRETLGATGTKEGCASGDCGACTVAIGETGAEGELRYHSANACITPAHQLHGRHLVTVDGLADGEKLHPAQAAMVECHGSQCGFCTPGIVMSLFTLHEQQRKEQDKALAPLTPQRLEAALGGNLCRCTGYRPIRDAALTMDEHPEHRPLWMDAAAPEPKAGPAMSESPFAQPTTLAELIECLERHPEARLVAGATDLWLESTQRLVRFEQLIDVTRVAELNVIEETTLEDGRRGWWIGAAVTYSRLEPLFEEHFDAFAHLLHRLGSSQIRNRGTLGGNVANASPIGDTPPVLLALGSRLRLVGPKGERELPLDDFFLDYKRTALQQGEAIHAIFLPYPVEGETLKVWKLSKRREDDISAVLGAFAWRLEDNGVLRDVRLAFGGMAAIPKRAARAEAALEGKAPSAAAFQAARLALSQDFQPMSDVRGSAHYRQVSAANLLERLRLVLIIENQAQDATDSPREVMLHAYAH
;
A
#
# COMPACT_ATOMS: atom_id res chain seq x y z
N MET A 1 9.74 14.67 23.12
CA MET A 1 8.34 14.67 23.61
C MET A 1 7.38 14.75 22.45
N ILE A 2 6.19 14.14 22.57
CA ILE A 2 5.10 14.17 21.59
C ILE A 2 3.78 14.51 22.27
N ASP A 3 2.92 15.26 21.59
CA ASP A 3 1.60 15.67 22.06
C ASP A 3 0.53 15.12 21.13
N PHE A 4 -0.48 14.42 21.66
CA PHE A 4 -1.55 13.82 20.87
C PHE A 4 -2.81 13.60 21.72
N LEU A 5 -3.94 13.25 21.08
CA LEU A 5 -5.14 12.82 21.78
C LEU A 5 -5.23 11.29 21.78
N LEU A 6 -5.44 10.66 22.94
CA LEU A 6 -5.78 9.24 23.05
C LEU A 6 -7.22 9.10 23.51
N ASN A 7 -8.10 8.59 22.65
CA ASN A 7 -9.54 8.45 22.93
C ASN A 7 -10.15 9.79 23.44
N GLY A 8 -9.71 10.91 22.85
CA GLY A 8 -10.13 12.27 23.22
C GLY A 8 -9.39 12.90 24.40
N GLN A 9 -8.54 12.15 25.11
CA GLN A 9 -7.79 12.67 26.25
C GLN A 9 -6.39 13.14 25.82
N PRO A 10 -5.97 14.38 26.14
CA PRO A 10 -4.63 14.85 25.85
C PRO A 10 -3.54 13.99 26.51
N ARG A 11 -2.49 13.69 25.76
CA ARG A 11 -1.31 12.96 26.21
C ARG A 11 -0.05 13.71 25.81
N HIS A 12 0.91 13.72 26.74
CA HIS A 12 2.25 14.25 26.55
C HIS A 12 3.23 13.13 26.94
N CYS A 13 3.96 12.58 25.97
CA CYS A 13 4.78 11.39 26.16
C CYS A 13 6.18 11.58 25.60
N GLU A 14 7.16 10.91 26.20
CA GLU A 14 8.46 10.70 25.58
C GLU A 14 8.36 9.56 24.55
N ALA A 15 9.10 9.68 23.45
CA ALA A 15 9.23 8.64 22.44
C ALA A 15 10.66 8.66 21.90
N THR A 16 11.24 7.48 21.77
CA THR A 16 12.51 7.27 21.06
C THR A 16 12.24 7.05 19.57
N PRO A 17 13.27 7.08 18.69
CA PRO A 17 13.09 6.80 17.27
C PRO A 17 12.38 5.48 17.02
N GLU A 18 12.68 4.43 17.78
CA GLU A 18 12.14 3.08 17.61
C GLU A 18 10.82 2.82 18.35
N THR A 19 10.38 3.71 19.24
CA THR A 19 9.13 3.51 20.00
C THR A 19 7.95 3.34 19.03
N SER A 20 7.32 2.17 19.04
CA SER A 20 6.09 1.94 18.27
C SER A 20 4.86 2.48 19.00
N VAL A 21 3.77 2.75 18.28
CA VAL A 21 2.48 3.11 18.90
C VAL A 21 2.01 2.00 19.84
N LEU A 22 2.23 0.73 19.50
CA LEU A 22 1.83 -0.39 20.33
C LEU A 22 2.61 -0.44 21.66
N GLU A 23 3.91 -0.22 21.59
CA GLU A 23 4.79 -0.13 22.77
C GLU A 23 4.35 1.05 23.66
N LEU A 24 4.17 2.23 23.08
CA LEU A 24 3.68 3.40 23.81
C LEU A 24 2.35 3.12 24.52
N LEU A 25 1.38 2.52 23.82
CA LEU A 25 0.07 2.20 24.40
C LEU A 25 0.18 1.23 25.58
N ARG A 26 0.95 0.15 25.42
CA ARG A 26 0.95 -0.97 26.36
C ARG A 26 1.93 -0.79 27.51
N GLU A 27 3.17 -0.41 27.21
CA GLU A 27 4.28 -0.33 28.17
C GLU A 27 4.25 1.00 28.93
N THR A 28 3.95 2.10 28.23
CA THR A 28 4.00 3.44 28.84
C THR A 28 2.65 3.89 29.40
N LEU A 29 1.57 3.69 28.63
CA LEU A 29 0.24 4.23 28.98
C LEU A 29 -0.68 3.22 29.68
N GLY A 30 -0.32 1.94 29.71
CA GLY A 30 -1.14 0.87 30.29
C GLY A 30 -2.47 0.61 29.55
N ALA A 31 -2.64 1.14 28.35
CA ALA A 31 -3.80 0.93 27.47
C ALA A 31 -3.67 -0.41 26.74
N THR A 32 -4.09 -1.48 27.42
CA THR A 32 -3.81 -2.86 26.98
C THR A 32 -4.87 -3.46 26.06
N GLY A 33 -5.94 -2.75 25.68
CA GLY A 33 -6.96 -3.23 24.75
C GLY A 33 -6.37 -3.65 23.40
N THR A 34 -5.45 -2.86 22.87
CA THR A 34 -4.68 -3.16 21.65
C THR A 34 -3.65 -4.27 21.91
N LYS A 35 -3.57 -5.27 21.02
CA LYS A 35 -2.79 -6.50 21.25
C LYS A 35 -1.59 -6.62 20.31
N GLU A 36 -0.54 -7.25 20.81
CA GLU A 36 0.58 -7.70 19.97
C GLU A 36 0.34 -9.14 19.53
N GLY A 37 0.36 -9.40 18.21
CA GLY A 37 0.21 -10.74 17.66
C GLY A 37 1.44 -11.22 16.86
N CYS A 38 1.92 -10.39 15.92
CA CYS A 38 3.05 -10.73 15.04
C CYS A 38 4.19 -9.71 15.04
N ALA A 39 3.92 -8.46 15.43
CA ALA A 39 4.84 -7.32 15.33
C ALA A 39 5.38 -7.04 13.90
N SER A 40 4.66 -7.45 12.85
CA SER A 40 5.04 -7.27 11.45
C SER A 40 3.99 -6.56 10.59
N GLY A 41 2.81 -6.25 11.15
CA GLY A 41 1.68 -5.72 10.40
C GLY A 41 0.71 -6.77 9.83
N ASP A 42 1.09 -8.06 9.82
CA ASP A 42 0.35 -9.11 9.10
C ASP A 42 -0.94 -9.60 9.78
N CYS A 43 -1.06 -9.45 11.11
CA CYS A 43 -2.17 -10.08 11.86
C CYS A 43 -3.34 -9.14 12.17
N GLY A 44 -3.13 -7.83 12.12
CA GLY A 44 -4.13 -6.82 12.47
C GLY A 44 -4.63 -6.81 13.93
N ALA A 45 -4.11 -7.65 14.84
CA ALA A 45 -4.52 -7.63 16.26
C ALA A 45 -4.22 -6.29 16.97
N CYS A 46 -3.24 -5.54 16.43
CA CYS A 46 -2.84 -4.22 16.89
C CYS A 46 -3.52 -3.07 16.13
N THR A 47 -4.60 -3.33 15.39
CA THR A 47 -5.27 -2.29 14.59
C THR A 47 -5.81 -1.20 15.52
N VAL A 48 -5.49 0.05 15.20
CA VAL A 48 -5.97 1.28 15.81
C VAL A 48 -6.49 2.21 14.71
N ALA A 49 -7.19 3.27 15.08
CA ALA A 49 -7.58 4.32 14.13
C ALA A 49 -6.80 5.61 14.41
N ILE A 50 -6.31 6.25 13.35
CA ILE A 50 -5.62 7.54 13.41
C ILE A 50 -6.52 8.58 12.73
N GLY A 51 -6.88 9.60 13.48
CA GLY A 51 -7.65 10.76 13.04
C GLY A 51 -6.73 11.85 12.50
N GLU A 52 -7.02 12.28 11.27
CA GLU A 52 -6.36 13.40 10.62
C GLU A 52 -7.39 14.42 10.14
N THR A 53 -7.04 15.70 10.24
CA THR A 53 -7.88 16.79 9.74
C THR A 53 -7.88 16.78 8.21
N GLY A 54 -9.06 16.64 7.61
CA GLY A 54 -9.29 16.77 6.18
C GLY A 54 -9.19 18.21 5.69
N ALA A 55 -9.33 18.40 4.38
CA ALA A 55 -9.22 19.72 3.75
C ALA A 55 -10.31 20.71 4.21
N GLU A 56 -11.47 20.21 4.67
CA GLU A 56 -12.60 21.02 5.13
C GLU A 56 -12.64 21.13 6.67
N GLY A 57 -11.58 20.69 7.36
CA GLY A 57 -11.47 20.76 8.82
C GLY A 57 -12.09 19.56 9.55
N GLU A 58 -12.64 18.59 8.84
CA GLU A 58 -13.30 17.43 9.42
C GLU A 58 -12.30 16.31 9.77
N LEU A 59 -12.49 15.62 10.89
CA LEU A 59 -11.66 14.46 11.22
C LEU A 59 -11.99 13.28 10.30
N ARG A 60 -10.95 12.71 9.68
CA ARG A 60 -11.01 11.45 8.94
C ARG A 60 -10.21 10.40 9.69
N TYR A 61 -10.84 9.27 9.98
CA TYR A 61 -10.16 8.13 10.59
C TYR A 61 -9.75 7.13 9.53
N HIS A 62 -8.51 6.66 9.63
CA HIS A 62 -8.00 5.53 8.86
C HIS A 62 -7.40 4.51 9.82
N SER A 63 -7.46 3.23 9.44
CA SER A 63 -6.90 2.14 10.24
C SER A 63 -5.38 2.05 10.03
N ALA A 64 -4.65 1.69 11.09
CA ALA A 64 -3.20 1.47 11.05
C ALA A 64 -2.78 0.34 12.01
N ASN A 65 -1.67 -0.32 11.71
CA ASN A 65 -1.08 -1.34 12.60
C ASN A 65 -0.18 -0.67 13.64
N ALA A 66 -0.62 -0.59 14.90
CA ALA A 66 0.14 0.08 15.95
C ALA A 66 1.55 -0.48 16.17
N CYS A 67 1.79 -1.77 15.87
CA CYS A 67 3.11 -2.40 16.07
C CYS A 67 4.22 -1.88 15.14
N ILE A 68 3.86 -1.33 13.99
CA ILE A 68 4.83 -0.83 12.98
C ILE A 68 4.63 0.65 12.66
N THR A 69 3.73 1.33 13.38
CA THR A 69 3.58 2.78 13.32
C THR A 69 4.53 3.40 14.34
N PRO A 70 5.43 4.33 13.94
CA PRO A 70 6.28 5.09 14.86
C PRO A 70 5.43 5.99 15.75
N ALA A 71 5.71 5.98 17.06
CA ALA A 71 4.98 6.81 18.02
C ALA A 71 5.12 8.32 17.73
N HIS A 72 6.26 8.77 17.20
CA HIS A 72 6.48 10.18 16.86
C HIS A 72 5.50 10.73 15.81
N GLN A 73 4.93 9.86 14.98
CA GLN A 73 3.93 10.24 13.98
C GLN A 73 2.55 10.56 14.58
N LEU A 74 2.34 10.29 15.88
CA LEU A 74 1.14 10.71 16.60
C LEU A 74 1.17 12.19 16.97
N HIS A 75 2.31 12.88 16.89
CA HIS A 75 2.38 14.29 17.25
C HIS A 75 1.33 15.10 16.47
N GLY A 76 0.45 15.81 17.19
CA GLY A 76 -0.66 16.58 16.61
C GLY A 76 -1.78 15.74 15.99
N ARG A 77 -1.89 14.44 16.31
CA ARG A 77 -2.93 13.54 15.78
C ARG A 77 -3.86 13.03 16.87
N HIS A 78 -4.96 12.41 16.44
CA HIS A 78 -5.89 11.70 17.32
C HIS A 78 -5.73 10.19 17.16
N LEU A 79 -5.32 9.51 18.23
CA LEU A 79 -5.27 8.06 18.31
C LEU A 79 -6.54 7.52 18.98
N VAL A 80 -7.22 6.61 18.30
CA VAL A 80 -8.38 5.89 18.81
C VAL A 80 -8.07 4.40 18.90
N THR A 81 -8.43 3.82 20.04
CA THR A 81 -8.25 2.41 20.36
C THR A 81 -9.60 1.78 20.68
N VAL A 82 -9.66 0.44 20.78
CA VAL A 82 -10.90 -0.27 21.14
C VAL A 82 -11.47 0.20 22.48
N ASP A 83 -10.59 0.60 23.41
CA ASP A 83 -10.95 1.07 24.75
C ASP A 83 -11.70 2.41 24.71
N GLY A 84 -11.58 3.15 23.61
CA GLY A 84 -12.27 4.42 23.40
C GLY A 84 -13.67 4.29 22.78
N LEU A 85 -14.07 3.12 22.29
CA LEU A 85 -15.32 3.00 21.52
C LEU A 85 -16.59 2.91 22.38
N ALA A 86 -16.49 2.49 23.65
CA ALA A 86 -17.64 2.34 24.53
C ALA A 86 -17.77 3.53 25.50
N ASP A 87 -19.00 3.89 25.85
CA ASP A 87 -19.34 4.81 26.94
C ASP A 87 -20.10 4.06 28.04
N GLY A 88 -19.38 3.62 29.07
CA GLY A 88 -19.92 2.74 30.10
C GLY A 88 -20.39 1.41 29.50
N GLU A 89 -21.69 1.12 29.62
CA GLU A 89 -22.32 -0.10 29.06
C GLU A 89 -22.79 0.07 27.60
N LYS A 90 -22.70 1.29 27.05
CA LYS A 90 -23.10 1.56 25.66
C LYS A 90 -21.96 1.21 24.73
N LEU A 91 -22.17 0.18 23.91
CA LEU A 91 -21.21 -0.28 22.92
C LEU A 91 -21.37 0.47 21.60
N HIS A 92 -20.25 0.70 20.91
CA HIS A 92 -20.27 1.10 19.51
C HIS A 92 -20.92 -0.01 18.65
N PRO A 93 -21.64 0.31 17.54
CA PRO A 93 -22.24 -0.69 16.66
C PRO A 93 -21.31 -1.86 16.26
N ALA A 94 -20.06 -1.57 15.91
CA ALA A 94 -19.05 -2.59 15.63
C ALA A 94 -18.77 -3.55 16.81
N GLN A 95 -18.81 -3.08 18.05
CA GLN A 95 -18.67 -3.93 19.24
C GLN A 95 -19.94 -4.74 19.49
N ALA A 96 -21.12 -4.10 19.40
CA ALA A 96 -22.41 -4.74 19.62
C ALA A 96 -22.65 -5.89 18.63
N ALA A 97 -22.40 -5.66 17.34
CA ALA A 97 -22.54 -6.69 16.30
C ALA A 97 -21.60 -7.88 16.52
N MET A 98 -20.35 -7.63 16.94
CA MET A 98 -19.40 -8.70 17.25
C MET A 98 -19.85 -9.57 18.43
N VAL A 99 -20.56 -9.00 19.41
CA VAL A 99 -21.15 -9.76 20.53
C VAL A 99 -22.35 -10.58 20.05
N GLU A 100 -23.30 -9.93 19.39
CA GLU A 100 -24.57 -10.54 18.94
C GLU A 100 -24.34 -11.68 17.95
N CYS A 101 -23.48 -11.48 16.95
CA CYS A 101 -23.19 -12.48 15.93
C CYS A 101 -22.18 -13.55 16.39
N HIS A 102 -21.79 -13.57 17.67
CA HIS A 102 -20.77 -14.49 18.20
C HIS A 102 -19.42 -14.41 17.45
N GLY A 103 -19.03 -13.19 17.05
CA GLY A 103 -17.80 -12.89 16.32
C GLY A 103 -16.52 -13.04 17.13
N SER A 104 -16.62 -13.41 18.41
CA SER A 104 -15.48 -13.54 19.34
C SER A 104 -15.51 -14.88 20.07
N GLN A 105 -14.37 -15.58 20.09
CA GLN A 105 -14.14 -16.80 20.89
C GLN A 105 -13.03 -16.58 21.92
N CYS A 106 -11.76 -16.71 21.53
CA CYS A 106 -10.64 -16.46 22.44
C CYS A 106 -10.46 -14.97 22.80
N GLY A 107 -11.09 -14.07 22.04
CA GLY A 107 -11.05 -12.61 22.28
C GLY A 107 -9.79 -11.89 21.81
N PHE A 108 -8.71 -12.59 21.45
CA PHE A 108 -7.40 -11.95 21.22
C PHE A 108 -7.35 -11.07 19.97
N CYS A 109 -7.95 -11.51 18.86
CA CYS A 109 -8.03 -10.74 17.61
C CYS A 109 -9.17 -9.71 17.61
N THR A 110 -10.12 -9.84 18.55
CA THR A 110 -11.36 -9.08 18.58
C THR A 110 -11.12 -7.57 18.62
N PRO A 111 -10.20 -7.01 19.45
CA PRO A 111 -9.87 -5.59 19.42
C PRO A 111 -9.51 -5.05 18.04
N GLY A 112 -8.61 -5.75 17.33
CA GLY A 112 -8.15 -5.33 16.02
C GLY A 112 -9.24 -5.40 14.96
N ILE A 113 -10.07 -6.44 14.98
CA ILE A 113 -11.22 -6.59 14.07
C ILE A 113 -12.24 -5.48 14.33
N VAL A 114 -12.57 -5.21 15.59
CA VAL A 114 -13.50 -4.15 15.98
C VAL A 114 -13.00 -2.79 15.47
N MET A 115 -11.70 -2.50 15.56
CA MET A 115 -11.15 -1.25 15.04
C MET A 115 -11.22 -1.14 13.51
N SER A 116 -11.00 -2.23 12.77
CA SER A 116 -11.21 -2.24 11.31
C SER A 116 -12.67 -1.98 10.95
N LEU A 117 -13.61 -2.63 11.66
CA LEU A 117 -15.05 -2.45 11.50
C LEU A 117 -15.50 -1.03 11.86
N PHE A 118 -14.96 -0.45 12.92
CA PHE A 118 -15.17 0.96 13.27
C PHE A 118 -14.78 1.88 12.12
N THR A 119 -13.58 1.72 11.55
CA THR A 119 -13.15 2.56 10.42
C THR A 119 -14.00 2.37 9.16
N LEU A 120 -14.45 1.13 8.90
CA LEU A 120 -15.37 0.85 7.79
C LEU A 120 -16.71 1.56 8.00
N HIS A 121 -17.29 1.45 9.19
CA HIS A 121 -18.57 2.09 9.53
C HIS A 121 -18.47 3.62 9.40
N GLU A 122 -17.43 4.25 9.96
CA GLU A 122 -17.22 5.71 9.83
C GLU A 122 -17.03 6.17 8.38
N GLN A 123 -16.39 5.36 7.53
CA GLN A 123 -16.26 5.65 6.10
C GLN A 123 -17.60 5.57 5.37
N GLN A 124 -18.47 4.61 5.72
CA GLN A 124 -19.80 4.49 5.11
C GLN A 124 -20.71 5.67 5.47
N ARG A 125 -20.51 6.27 6.65
CA ARG A 125 -21.33 7.37 7.19
C ARG A 125 -21.09 8.75 6.55
N LYS A 126 -20.03 8.94 5.78
CA LYS A 126 -19.64 10.26 5.25
C LYS A 126 -20.56 10.85 4.17
N GLU A 127 -21.63 10.17 3.77
CA GLU A 127 -22.72 10.79 3.00
C GLU A 127 -23.94 11.00 3.90
N GLN A 128 -23.93 12.07 4.71
CA GLN A 128 -24.98 12.37 5.71
C GLN A 128 -26.41 12.58 5.15
N ASP A 129 -26.62 12.47 3.83
CA ASP A 129 -27.93 12.59 3.16
C ASP A 129 -28.21 11.46 2.14
N LYS A 130 -27.40 10.39 2.12
CA LYS A 130 -27.65 9.21 1.28
C LYS A 130 -27.67 7.95 2.14
N ALA A 131 -28.55 7.02 1.79
CA ALA A 131 -28.52 5.67 2.33
C ALA A 131 -27.08 5.14 2.27
N LEU A 132 -26.61 4.51 3.36
CA LEU A 132 -25.28 3.92 3.44
C LEU A 132 -25.00 3.13 2.15
N ALA A 133 -23.92 3.47 1.46
CA ALA A 133 -23.54 2.77 0.24
C ALA A 133 -23.48 1.25 0.53
N PRO A 134 -24.13 0.40 -0.28
CA PRO A 134 -24.17 -1.04 -0.02
C PRO A 134 -22.76 -1.60 0.22
N LEU A 135 -22.60 -2.38 1.28
CA LEU A 135 -21.32 -3.00 1.58
C LEU A 135 -21.08 -4.13 0.57
N THR A 136 -20.28 -3.86 -0.45
CA THR A 136 -19.90 -4.88 -1.44
C THR A 136 -19.00 -5.94 -0.79
N PRO A 137 -19.01 -7.18 -1.28
CA PRO A 137 -18.08 -8.22 -0.81
C PRO A 137 -16.63 -7.76 -0.84
N GLN A 138 -16.23 -7.03 -1.88
CA GLN A 138 -14.87 -6.51 -2.06
C GLN A 138 -14.49 -5.50 -0.97
N ARG A 139 -15.40 -4.58 -0.61
CA ARG A 139 -15.15 -3.61 0.46
C ARG A 139 -15.04 -4.29 1.83
N LEU A 140 -15.91 -5.26 2.10
CA LEU A 140 -15.84 -6.06 3.32
C LEU A 140 -14.52 -6.86 3.41
N GLU A 141 -14.12 -7.50 2.32
CA GLU A 141 -12.86 -8.23 2.22
C GLU A 141 -11.66 -7.31 2.42
N ALA A 142 -11.66 -6.11 1.81
CA ALA A 142 -10.59 -5.14 2.01
C ALA A 142 -10.49 -4.65 3.46
N ALA A 143 -11.62 -4.43 4.14
CA ALA A 143 -11.66 -3.98 5.52
C ALA A 143 -11.14 -5.04 6.51
N LEU A 144 -11.48 -6.32 6.28
CA LEU A 144 -11.09 -7.43 7.15
C LEU A 144 -9.82 -8.16 6.73
N GLY A 145 -9.31 -7.92 5.51
CA GLY A 145 -8.22 -8.67 4.90
C GLY A 145 -6.90 -8.63 5.68
N GLY A 146 -6.70 -7.59 6.50
CA GLY A 146 -5.56 -7.45 7.40
C GLY A 146 -5.74 -8.02 8.80
N ASN A 147 -6.86 -8.67 9.10
CA ASN A 147 -7.16 -9.18 10.44
C ASN A 147 -7.20 -10.70 10.43
N LEU A 148 -6.30 -11.33 11.18
CA LEU A 148 -6.25 -12.78 11.29
C LEU A 148 -7.00 -13.27 12.54
N CYS A 149 -7.98 -14.15 12.33
CA CYS A 149 -8.65 -14.92 13.36
C CYS A 149 -8.37 -16.41 13.18
N ARG A 150 -7.98 -17.09 14.26
CA ARG A 150 -7.70 -18.54 14.25
C ARG A 150 -8.85 -19.40 14.78
N CYS A 151 -9.87 -18.80 15.39
CA CYS A 151 -10.90 -19.52 16.14
C CYS A 151 -12.26 -19.56 15.43
N THR A 152 -12.71 -18.44 14.87
CA THR A 152 -14.11 -18.27 14.44
C THR A 152 -14.42 -18.78 13.04
N GLY A 153 -13.40 -19.02 12.20
CA GLY A 153 -13.61 -19.30 10.79
C GLY A 153 -14.19 -18.12 9.99
N TYR A 154 -14.12 -16.89 10.54
CA TYR A 154 -14.56 -15.61 9.94
C TYR A 154 -16.05 -15.44 9.65
N ARG A 155 -16.83 -16.51 9.49
CA ARG A 155 -18.27 -16.41 9.21
C ARG A 155 -19.02 -15.44 10.17
N PRO A 156 -18.96 -15.63 11.50
CA PRO A 156 -19.67 -14.73 12.42
C PRO A 156 -19.13 -13.29 12.44
N ILE A 157 -17.86 -13.09 12.09
CA ILE A 157 -17.26 -11.74 11.97
C ILE A 157 -17.80 -11.03 10.73
N ARG A 158 -17.97 -11.76 9.63
CA ARG A 158 -18.58 -11.23 8.40
C ARG A 158 -20.04 -10.90 8.63
N ASP A 159 -20.77 -11.77 9.34
CA ASP A 159 -22.16 -11.52 9.70
C ASP A 159 -22.26 -10.23 10.55
N ALA A 160 -21.40 -10.07 11.57
CA ALA A 160 -21.31 -8.84 12.36
C ALA A 160 -21.07 -7.59 11.51
N ALA A 161 -20.14 -7.65 10.54
CA ALA A 161 -19.83 -6.53 9.67
C ALA A 161 -21.04 -6.09 8.81
N LEU A 162 -21.88 -7.05 8.40
CA LEU A 162 -23.06 -6.81 7.56
C LEU A 162 -24.25 -6.29 8.37
N THR A 163 -24.30 -6.52 9.67
CA THR A 163 -25.42 -6.12 10.55
C THR A 163 -25.09 -4.94 11.46
N MET A 164 -23.88 -4.35 11.39
CA MET A 164 -23.49 -3.23 12.27
C MET A 164 -24.51 -2.09 12.26
N ASP A 165 -25.05 -1.77 11.08
CA ASP A 165 -25.98 -0.65 10.89
C ASP A 165 -27.40 -0.92 11.46
N GLU A 166 -27.68 -2.14 11.90
CA GLU A 166 -28.93 -2.50 12.59
C GLU A 166 -28.88 -2.18 14.09
N HIS A 167 -27.69 -1.92 14.64
CA HIS A 167 -27.52 -1.61 16.06
C HIS A 167 -27.72 -0.11 16.34
N PRO A 168 -28.26 0.26 17.52
CA PRO A 168 -28.44 1.66 17.89
C PRO A 168 -27.14 2.44 17.78
N GLU A 169 -27.24 3.60 17.14
CA GLU A 169 -26.08 4.44 16.96
C GLU A 169 -25.57 4.93 18.32
N HIS A 170 -24.31 4.62 18.62
CA HIS A 170 -23.60 5.20 19.74
C HIS A 170 -22.32 5.87 19.21
N ARG A 171 -22.28 7.20 19.35
CA ARG A 171 -21.11 8.01 19.07
C ARG A 171 -20.34 8.28 20.37
N PRO A 172 -19.08 7.85 20.50
CA PRO A 172 -18.24 8.26 21.62
C PRO A 172 -18.11 9.78 21.70
N LEU A 173 -18.11 10.31 22.93
CA LEU A 173 -18.05 11.75 23.22
C LEU A 173 -16.84 12.45 22.59
N TRP A 174 -15.73 11.73 22.39
CA TRP A 174 -14.54 12.29 21.77
C TRP A 174 -14.65 12.47 20.25
N MET A 175 -15.67 11.92 19.58
CA MET A 175 -15.86 12.18 18.14
C MET A 175 -16.29 13.61 17.85
N ASP A 176 -16.86 14.29 18.85
CA ASP A 176 -17.20 15.71 18.78
C ASP A 176 -16.08 16.60 19.34
N ALA A 177 -14.96 16.01 19.78
CA ALA A 177 -13.79 16.78 20.19
C ALA A 177 -13.19 17.49 18.98
N ALA A 178 -12.85 18.77 19.15
CA ALA A 178 -12.16 19.52 18.12
C ALA A 178 -10.86 18.80 17.74
N ALA A 179 -10.58 18.74 16.44
CA ALA A 179 -9.31 18.22 15.95
C ALA A 179 -8.16 18.96 16.65
N PRO A 180 -7.12 18.27 17.13
CA PRO A 180 -5.97 18.94 17.69
C PRO A 180 -5.35 19.83 16.60
N GLU A 181 -5.03 21.09 16.93
CA GLU A 181 -4.35 21.97 15.99
C GLU A 181 -3.04 21.31 15.53
N PRO A 182 -2.73 21.33 14.22
CA PRO A 182 -1.47 20.80 13.72
C PRO A 182 -0.32 21.64 14.29
N LYS A 183 0.30 21.15 15.36
CA LYS A 183 1.51 21.76 15.90
C LYS A 183 2.69 21.43 14.98
N ALA A 184 3.52 22.44 14.72
CA ALA A 184 4.83 22.24 14.12
C ALA A 184 5.58 21.17 14.91
N GLY A 185 6.23 20.24 14.21
CA GLY A 185 7.02 19.19 14.86
C GLY A 185 8.16 19.81 15.69
N PRO A 186 8.76 19.04 16.62
CA PRO A 186 9.88 19.53 17.41
C PRO A 186 11.02 20.01 16.50
N ALA A 187 11.64 21.15 16.86
CA ALA A 187 12.80 21.67 16.15
C ALA A 187 13.94 20.64 16.14
N MET A 188 14.60 20.52 14.98
CA MET A 188 15.51 19.42 14.64
C MET A 188 16.77 19.35 15.55
N SER A 189 17.18 20.42 16.23
CA SER A 189 18.46 20.45 16.98
C SER A 189 18.48 19.66 18.29
N GLU A 190 17.35 19.13 18.79
CA GLU A 190 17.28 18.44 20.10
C GLU A 190 16.48 17.12 20.08
N SER A 191 16.03 16.65 18.91
CA SER A 191 15.13 15.49 18.79
C SER A 191 15.79 14.34 18.02
N PRO A 192 15.67 13.08 18.50
CA PRO A 192 16.25 11.92 17.82
C PRO A 192 15.46 11.53 16.54
N PHE A 193 14.39 12.26 16.23
CA PHE A 193 13.69 12.25 14.94
C PHE A 193 13.39 13.68 14.48
N ALA A 194 13.60 13.94 13.19
CA ALA A 194 13.28 15.21 12.52
C ALA A 194 11.99 15.06 11.71
N GLN A 195 11.17 16.11 11.65
CA GLN A 195 9.92 16.12 10.87
C GLN A 195 9.87 17.38 9.98
N PRO A 196 10.70 17.47 8.93
CA PRO A 196 10.68 18.61 8.01
C PRO A 196 9.29 18.77 7.37
N THR A 197 8.94 20.03 7.10
CA THR A 197 7.66 20.42 6.49
C THR A 197 7.80 20.89 5.05
N THR A 198 9.03 21.20 4.62
CA THR A 198 9.36 21.61 3.25
C THR A 198 10.52 20.80 2.69
N LEU A 199 10.67 20.81 1.36
CA LEU A 199 11.77 20.13 0.67
C LEU A 199 13.13 20.73 1.05
N ALA A 200 13.18 22.04 1.27
CA ALA A 200 14.39 22.73 1.72
C ALA A 200 14.84 22.26 3.11
N GLU A 201 13.89 22.14 4.06
CA GLU A 201 14.17 21.60 5.40
C GLU A 201 14.61 20.13 5.34
N LEU A 202 14.02 19.32 4.44
CA LEU A 202 14.44 17.93 4.24
C LEU A 202 15.90 17.84 3.76
N ILE A 203 16.28 18.66 2.76
CA ILE A 203 17.66 18.70 2.26
C ILE A 203 18.61 19.10 3.40
N GLU A 204 18.25 20.12 4.17
CA GLU A 204 19.05 20.58 5.32
C GLU A 204 19.22 19.48 6.39
N CYS A 205 18.17 18.68 6.64
CA CYS A 205 18.24 17.51 7.52
C CYS A 205 19.20 16.44 6.97
N LEU A 206 19.12 16.15 5.67
CA LEU A 206 19.96 15.16 4.98
C LEU A 206 21.44 15.58 4.96
N GLU A 207 21.73 16.87 4.83
CA GLU A 207 23.12 17.39 4.90
C GLU A 207 23.71 17.24 6.30
N ARG A 208 22.92 17.52 7.34
CA ARG A 208 23.38 17.43 8.73
C ARG A 208 23.49 15.98 9.21
N HIS A 209 22.62 15.11 8.73
CA HIS A 209 22.51 13.72 9.15
C HIS A 209 22.52 12.77 7.93
N PRO A 210 23.65 12.65 7.20
CA PRO A 210 23.71 11.88 5.97
C PRO A 210 23.45 10.37 6.15
N GLU A 211 23.60 9.86 7.38
CA GLU A 211 23.34 8.46 7.74
C GLU A 211 21.93 8.25 8.33
N ALA A 212 21.13 9.31 8.50
CA ALA A 212 19.78 9.19 9.04
C ALA A 212 18.89 8.39 8.08
N ARG A 213 18.06 7.52 8.64
CA ARG A 213 17.08 6.76 7.85
C ARG A 213 15.87 7.64 7.58
N LEU A 214 15.46 7.69 6.32
CA LEU A 214 14.19 8.29 5.93
C LEU A 214 13.03 7.35 6.29
N VAL A 215 11.97 7.89 6.86
CA VAL A 215 10.74 7.15 7.18
C VAL A 215 9.52 7.91 6.67
N ALA A 216 8.57 7.16 6.09
CA ALA A 216 7.23 7.66 5.75
C ALA A 216 6.17 6.78 6.41
N GLY A 217 5.62 5.81 5.68
CA GLY A 217 4.66 4.84 6.20
C GLY A 217 5.20 3.86 7.24
N ALA A 218 6.53 3.74 7.36
CA ALA A 218 7.26 2.79 8.20
C ALA A 218 6.97 1.29 7.97
N THR A 219 6.06 0.93 7.06
CA THR A 219 5.59 -0.45 6.84
C THR A 219 6.64 -1.47 6.41
N ASP A 220 7.86 -1.03 6.07
CA ASP A 220 9.01 -1.90 5.80
C ASP A 220 10.15 -1.60 6.79
N LEU A 221 10.52 -0.33 6.96
CA LEU A 221 11.58 0.11 7.88
C LEU A 221 11.38 -0.40 9.30
N TRP A 222 10.16 -0.37 9.84
CA TRP A 222 9.91 -0.78 11.22
C TRP A 222 10.14 -2.27 11.46
N LEU A 223 10.11 -3.10 10.41
CA LEU A 223 10.45 -4.52 10.54
C LEU A 223 11.92 -4.72 10.93
N GLU A 224 12.80 -3.78 10.61
CA GLU A 224 14.18 -3.82 11.12
C GLU A 224 14.22 -3.64 12.64
N SER A 225 13.38 -2.76 13.20
CA SER A 225 13.25 -2.60 14.65
C SER A 225 12.52 -3.78 15.28
N THR A 226 11.31 -4.10 14.83
CA THR A 226 10.44 -5.08 15.51
C THR A 226 10.87 -6.53 15.32
N GLN A 227 11.48 -6.87 14.17
CA GLN A 227 11.86 -8.26 13.85
C GLN A 227 13.37 -8.50 13.93
N ARG A 228 14.20 -7.45 13.82
CA ARG A 228 15.67 -7.56 13.83
C ARG A 228 16.34 -6.77 14.95
N LEU A 229 15.56 -6.08 15.78
CA LEU A 229 16.03 -5.31 16.94
C LEU A 229 17.08 -4.24 16.56
N VAL A 230 16.99 -3.72 15.33
CA VAL A 230 17.82 -2.62 14.87
C VAL A 230 17.40 -1.34 15.59
N ARG A 231 18.38 -0.61 16.11
CA ARG A 231 18.17 0.71 16.69
C ARG A 231 18.48 1.79 15.66
N PHE A 232 17.70 2.86 15.69
CA PHE A 232 17.92 4.02 14.84
C PHE A 232 18.46 5.16 15.71
N GLU A 233 19.64 5.67 15.37
CA GLU A 233 20.20 6.83 16.08
C GLU A 233 19.47 8.11 15.70
N GLN A 234 19.13 8.26 14.41
CA GLN A 234 18.40 9.40 13.88
C GLN A 234 17.42 8.95 12.80
N LEU A 235 16.20 9.49 12.86
CA LEU A 235 15.20 9.36 11.80
C LEU A 235 14.87 10.72 11.20
N ILE A 236 14.56 10.74 9.91
CA ILE A 236 13.93 11.88 9.22
C ILE A 236 12.58 11.39 8.68
N ASP A 237 11.51 11.88 9.29
CA ASP A 237 10.14 11.56 8.91
C ASP A 237 9.64 12.54 7.86
N VAL A 238 9.43 12.02 6.65
CA VAL A 238 9.08 12.82 5.47
C VAL A 238 7.57 12.99 5.29
N THR A 239 6.74 12.46 6.20
CA THR A 239 5.28 12.49 6.06
C THR A 239 4.70 13.90 6.04
N ARG A 240 5.40 14.89 6.61
CA ARG A 240 4.96 16.29 6.70
C ARG A 240 5.53 17.20 5.62
N VAL A 241 6.43 16.71 4.77
CA VAL A 241 6.98 17.51 3.67
C VAL A 241 5.88 17.72 2.63
N ALA A 242 5.43 18.96 2.48
CA ALA A 242 4.26 19.30 1.66
C ALA A 242 4.43 18.84 0.21
N GLU A 243 5.61 19.09 -0.37
CA GLU A 243 5.96 18.78 -1.76
C GLU A 243 5.95 17.27 -2.04
N LEU A 244 6.29 16.43 -1.04
CA LEU A 244 6.27 14.97 -1.19
C LEU A 244 4.86 14.38 -1.09
N ASN A 245 3.85 15.20 -0.80
CA ASN A 245 2.47 14.79 -0.59
C ASN A 245 1.53 15.24 -1.73
N VAL A 246 2.06 15.73 -2.85
CA VAL A 246 1.29 16.24 -3.98
C VAL A 246 1.13 15.18 -5.08
N ILE A 247 0.00 15.19 -5.77
CA ILE A 247 -0.19 14.53 -7.07
C ILE A 247 -0.47 15.66 -8.06
N GLU A 248 0.44 15.90 -9.00
CA GLU A 248 0.37 17.03 -9.93
C GLU A 248 0.36 16.54 -11.37
N GLU A 249 -0.67 16.88 -12.15
CA GLU A 249 -0.68 16.63 -13.60
C GLU A 249 0.39 17.48 -14.29
N THR A 250 1.09 16.90 -15.26
CA THR A 250 2.23 17.53 -15.92
C THR A 250 2.40 17.05 -17.36
N THR A 251 3.22 17.77 -18.11
CA THR A 251 3.74 17.35 -19.41
C THR A 251 5.27 17.45 -19.37
N LEU A 252 5.95 16.33 -19.61
CA LEU A 252 7.41 16.30 -19.66
C LEU A 252 7.93 17.05 -20.90
N GLU A 253 9.22 17.40 -20.90
CA GLU A 253 9.89 18.06 -22.03
C GLU A 253 9.81 17.25 -23.34
N ASP A 254 9.72 15.93 -23.24
CA ASP A 254 9.54 15.01 -24.39
C ASP A 254 8.08 14.91 -24.87
N GLY A 255 7.17 15.71 -24.31
CA GLY A 255 5.77 15.79 -24.68
C GLY A 255 4.85 14.75 -24.00
N ARG A 256 5.40 13.83 -23.19
CA ARG A 256 4.57 12.86 -22.47
C ARG A 256 3.78 13.52 -21.35
N ARG A 257 2.47 13.32 -21.35
CA ARG A 257 1.56 13.75 -20.28
C ARG A 257 1.50 12.70 -19.18
N GLY A 258 1.26 13.12 -17.93
CA GLY A 258 1.06 12.22 -16.81
C GLY A 258 0.96 12.97 -15.49
N TRP A 259 1.36 12.33 -14.40
CA TRP A 259 1.39 12.93 -13.07
C TRP A 259 2.75 12.75 -12.41
N TRP A 260 3.25 13.79 -11.75
CA TRP A 260 4.26 13.63 -10.70
C TRP A 260 3.54 13.28 -9.39
N ILE A 261 3.81 12.07 -8.90
CA ILE A 261 3.29 11.57 -7.62
C ILE A 261 4.39 11.71 -6.57
N GLY A 262 4.16 12.55 -5.57
CA GLY A 262 5.09 12.76 -4.46
C GLY A 262 5.41 11.46 -3.70
N ALA A 263 6.65 11.33 -3.24
CA ALA A 263 7.15 10.10 -2.63
C ALA A 263 6.47 9.68 -1.32
N ALA A 264 5.85 10.63 -0.61
CA ALA A 264 5.12 10.40 0.64
C ALA A 264 3.62 10.12 0.43
N VAL A 265 3.12 10.16 -0.80
CA VAL A 265 1.72 9.82 -1.10
C VAL A 265 1.46 8.34 -0.80
N THR A 266 0.46 8.07 0.04
CA THR A 266 0.06 6.73 0.46
C THR A 266 -0.73 6.01 -0.63
N TYR A 267 -0.74 4.67 -0.59
CA TYR A 267 -1.51 3.88 -1.56
C TYR A 267 -3.00 4.23 -1.55
N SER A 268 -3.60 4.42 -0.38
CA SER A 268 -5.02 4.79 -0.27
C SER A 268 -5.34 6.16 -0.89
N ARG A 269 -4.37 7.08 -0.94
CA ARG A 269 -4.54 8.36 -1.65
C ARG A 269 -4.39 8.23 -3.17
N LEU A 270 -3.82 7.13 -3.66
CA LEU A 270 -3.68 6.83 -5.09
C LEU A 270 -4.84 6.01 -5.65
N GLU A 271 -5.67 5.40 -4.78
CA GLU A 271 -6.82 4.58 -5.19
C GLU A 271 -7.71 5.30 -6.22
N PRO A 272 -8.16 6.56 -6.01
CA PRO A 272 -9.03 7.24 -6.99
C PRO A 272 -8.37 7.42 -8.36
N LEU A 273 -7.09 7.81 -8.39
CA LEU A 273 -6.33 7.99 -9.64
C LEU A 273 -6.22 6.66 -10.41
N PHE A 274 -5.97 5.57 -9.69
CA PHE A 274 -5.82 4.26 -10.32
C PHE A 274 -7.17 3.67 -10.75
N GLU A 275 -8.24 3.88 -9.99
CA GLU A 275 -9.59 3.47 -10.37
C GLU A 275 -10.10 4.21 -11.60
N GLU A 276 -9.70 5.48 -11.78
CA GLU A 276 -10.10 6.28 -12.94
C GLU A 276 -9.30 5.95 -14.20
N HIS A 277 -7.99 5.71 -14.07
CA HIS A 277 -7.09 5.64 -15.22
C HIS A 277 -6.39 4.29 -15.44
N PHE A 278 -6.33 3.43 -14.42
CA PHE A 278 -5.53 2.20 -14.44
C PHE A 278 -6.22 1.02 -13.74
N ASP A 279 -7.32 0.51 -14.31
CA ASP A 279 -8.10 -0.63 -13.75
C ASP A 279 -7.22 -1.79 -13.23
N ALA A 280 -6.21 -2.19 -14.00
CA ALA A 280 -5.31 -3.29 -13.62
C ALA A 280 -4.42 -2.94 -12.40
N PHE A 281 -4.04 -1.67 -12.26
CA PHE A 281 -3.26 -1.19 -11.13
C PHE A 281 -4.13 -1.00 -9.88
N ALA A 282 -5.36 -0.47 -10.03
CA ALA A 282 -6.35 -0.42 -8.95
C ALA A 282 -6.65 -1.83 -8.42
N HIS A 283 -6.86 -2.80 -9.31
CA HIS A 283 -7.07 -4.19 -8.93
C HIS A 283 -5.88 -4.79 -8.17
N LEU A 284 -4.64 -4.47 -8.58
CA LEU A 284 -3.45 -4.89 -7.84
C LEU A 284 -3.43 -4.29 -6.43
N LEU A 285 -3.77 -3.01 -6.26
CA LEU A 285 -3.73 -2.36 -4.95
C LEU A 285 -4.62 -3.06 -3.92
N HIS A 286 -5.80 -3.56 -4.29
CA HIS A 286 -6.62 -4.32 -3.36
C HIS A 286 -5.91 -5.55 -2.76
N ARG A 287 -4.94 -6.11 -3.51
CA ARG A 287 -4.12 -7.26 -3.10
C ARG A 287 -2.73 -6.85 -2.55
N LEU A 288 -2.45 -5.56 -2.45
CA LEU A 288 -1.21 -5.02 -1.89
C LEU A 288 -1.41 -4.75 -0.40
N GLY A 289 -0.90 -5.66 0.42
CA GLY A 289 -1.04 -5.61 1.88
C GLY A 289 -2.50 -5.54 2.33
N SER A 290 -2.68 -5.21 3.61
CA SER A 290 -3.98 -4.87 4.18
C SER A 290 -4.33 -3.39 4.01
N SER A 291 -5.58 -3.02 4.31
CA SER A 291 -5.99 -1.61 4.35
C SER A 291 -5.15 -0.80 5.34
N GLN A 292 -4.79 -1.38 6.49
CA GLN A 292 -3.91 -0.79 7.48
C GLN A 292 -2.52 -0.47 6.90
N ILE A 293 -2.00 -1.36 6.05
CA ILE A 293 -0.74 -1.14 5.33
C ILE A 293 -0.93 -0.07 4.25
N ARG A 294 -2.00 -0.10 3.45
CA ARG A 294 -2.22 0.87 2.35
C ARG A 294 -2.48 2.30 2.82
N ASN A 295 -3.12 2.47 3.97
CA ASN A 295 -3.34 3.78 4.57
C ASN A 295 -2.03 4.49 4.93
N ARG A 296 -0.92 3.74 5.06
CA ARG A 296 0.36 4.22 5.58
C ARG A 296 1.50 4.08 4.58
N GLY A 297 1.59 2.95 3.90
CA GLY A 297 2.61 2.64 2.91
C GLY A 297 2.54 3.60 1.73
N THR A 298 3.71 4.09 1.30
CA THR A 298 3.81 5.11 0.25
C THR A 298 4.43 4.55 -1.02
N LEU A 299 4.08 5.14 -2.17
CA LEU A 299 4.65 4.72 -3.45
C LEU A 299 6.17 4.92 -3.47
N GLY A 300 6.65 6.07 -2.98
CA GLY A 300 8.08 6.37 -2.88
C GLY A 300 8.81 5.44 -1.93
N GLY A 301 8.22 5.07 -0.80
CA GLY A 301 8.80 4.09 0.12
C GLY A 301 8.95 2.72 -0.52
N ASN A 302 7.96 2.29 -1.33
CA ASN A 302 8.03 1.01 -2.03
C ASN A 302 9.09 0.97 -3.13
N VAL A 303 9.21 2.05 -3.90
CA VAL A 303 10.27 2.21 -4.91
C VAL A 303 11.65 2.28 -4.25
N ALA A 304 11.83 3.13 -3.24
CA ALA A 304 13.09 3.30 -2.52
C ALA A 304 13.56 2.00 -1.85
N ASN A 305 12.63 1.18 -1.37
CA ASN A 305 12.93 -0.10 -0.74
C ASN A 305 13.59 -1.12 -1.71
N ALA A 306 13.43 -0.96 -3.03
CA ALA A 306 14.07 -1.80 -4.05
C ALA A 306 13.95 -3.31 -3.78
N SER A 307 12.79 -3.74 -3.28
CA SER A 307 12.55 -5.14 -2.99
C SER A 307 12.32 -5.90 -4.30
N PRO A 308 13.01 -7.03 -4.56
CA PRO A 308 12.77 -7.82 -5.77
C PRO A 308 11.33 -8.31 -5.92
N ILE A 309 10.58 -8.41 -4.82
CA ILE A 309 9.17 -8.82 -4.80
C ILE A 309 8.20 -7.67 -4.51
N GLY A 310 8.64 -6.41 -4.68
CA GLY A 310 7.77 -5.25 -4.60
C GLY A 310 6.69 -5.29 -5.69
N ASP A 311 5.46 -4.95 -5.33
CA ASP A 311 4.33 -5.14 -6.23
C ASP A 311 4.17 -4.01 -7.27
N THR A 312 4.44 -2.76 -6.90
CA THR A 312 4.27 -1.60 -7.79
C THR A 312 5.42 -1.36 -8.79
N PRO A 313 6.71 -1.65 -8.48
CA PRO A 313 7.80 -1.35 -9.39
C PRO A 313 7.68 -2.03 -10.77
N PRO A 314 7.27 -3.31 -10.89
CA PRO A 314 7.06 -3.91 -12.21
C PRO A 314 5.96 -3.18 -13.01
N VAL A 315 4.88 -2.73 -12.37
CA VAL A 315 3.83 -1.96 -13.06
C VAL A 315 4.39 -0.64 -13.57
N LEU A 316 5.12 0.10 -12.73
CA LEU A 316 5.74 1.37 -13.11
C LEU A 316 6.78 1.20 -14.23
N LEU A 317 7.55 0.11 -14.23
CA LEU A 317 8.49 -0.25 -15.29
C LEU A 317 7.76 -0.54 -16.61
N ALA A 318 6.65 -1.29 -16.57
CA ALA A 318 5.83 -1.56 -17.76
C ALA A 318 5.25 -0.26 -18.34
N LEU A 319 4.86 0.69 -17.49
CA LEU A 319 4.36 1.99 -17.92
C LEU A 319 5.47 2.96 -18.38
N GLY A 320 6.75 2.64 -18.15
CA GLY A 320 7.87 3.52 -18.54
C GLY A 320 7.96 4.79 -17.68
N SER A 321 7.70 4.62 -16.39
CA SER A 321 7.74 5.68 -15.37
C SER A 321 9.15 6.27 -15.21
N ARG A 322 9.22 7.48 -14.67
CA ARG A 322 10.48 8.17 -14.33
C ARG A 322 10.50 8.55 -12.87
N LEU A 323 11.69 8.86 -12.35
CA LEU A 323 11.87 9.39 -11.01
C LEU A 323 12.46 10.78 -11.08
N ARG A 324 11.99 11.65 -10.19
CA ARG A 324 12.64 12.90 -9.81
C ARG A 324 13.28 12.70 -8.45
N LEU A 325 14.58 12.90 -8.38
CA LEU A 325 15.38 12.83 -7.16
C LEU A 325 15.79 14.24 -6.76
N VAL A 326 15.97 14.45 -5.46
CA VAL A 326 16.37 15.73 -4.89
C VAL A 326 17.46 15.51 -3.85
N GLY A 327 18.41 16.44 -3.77
CA GLY A 327 19.41 16.49 -2.72
C GLY A 327 20.15 17.83 -2.72
N PRO A 328 21.29 17.91 -1.99
CA PRO A 328 22.09 19.13 -1.85
C PRO A 328 22.56 19.76 -3.18
N LYS A 329 22.71 18.94 -4.22
CA LYS A 329 23.17 19.38 -5.55
C LYS A 329 22.03 19.81 -6.48
N GLY A 330 20.80 19.89 -5.97
CA GLY A 330 19.59 20.17 -6.75
C GLY A 330 18.83 18.91 -7.13
N GLU A 331 18.00 19.03 -8.17
CA GLU A 331 17.16 17.94 -8.67
C GLU A 331 17.79 17.25 -9.88
N ARG A 332 17.49 15.95 -10.02
CA ARG A 332 17.79 15.22 -11.25
C ARG A 332 16.72 14.18 -11.54
N GLU A 333 16.55 13.88 -12.81
CA GLU A 333 15.61 12.87 -13.27
C GLU A 333 16.31 11.67 -13.90
N LEU A 334 15.69 10.49 -13.80
CA LEU A 334 16.12 9.29 -14.50
C LEU A 334 14.91 8.38 -14.83
N PRO A 335 15.01 7.54 -15.87
CA PRO A 335 14.09 6.43 -16.07
C PRO A 335 14.09 5.49 -14.85
N LEU A 336 12.93 4.90 -14.54
CA LEU A 336 12.84 3.94 -13.44
C LEU A 336 13.71 2.68 -13.69
N ASP A 337 13.90 2.29 -14.96
CA ASP A 337 14.77 1.18 -15.36
C ASP A 337 16.21 1.32 -14.82
N ASP A 338 16.70 2.55 -14.72
CA ASP A 338 18.07 2.86 -14.28
C ASP A 338 18.18 3.03 -12.76
N PHE A 339 17.07 2.95 -12.03
CA PHE A 339 17.04 3.19 -10.59
C PHE A 339 17.45 1.98 -9.76
N PHE A 340 17.05 0.78 -10.17
CA PHE A 340 17.34 -0.46 -9.45
C PHE A 340 18.65 -1.07 -9.92
N LEU A 341 19.70 -0.99 -9.08
CA LEU A 341 21.05 -1.40 -9.49
C LEU A 341 21.35 -2.86 -9.12
N ASP A 342 20.91 -3.28 -7.93
CA ASP A 342 21.14 -4.63 -7.40
C ASP A 342 20.17 -4.88 -6.22
N TYR A 343 20.24 -6.06 -5.59
CA TYR A 343 19.43 -6.41 -4.43
C TYR A 343 19.48 -5.32 -3.35
N LYS A 344 18.35 -4.64 -3.11
CA LYS A 344 18.23 -3.55 -2.13
C LYS A 344 19.20 -2.37 -2.37
N ARG A 345 19.71 -2.20 -3.59
CA ARG A 345 20.62 -1.10 -3.98
C ARG A 345 20.00 -0.27 -5.08
N THR A 346 19.97 1.04 -4.87
CA THR A 346 19.36 2.02 -5.78
C THR A 346 20.39 2.99 -6.34
N ALA A 347 19.97 3.78 -7.32
CA ALA A 347 20.76 4.87 -7.90
C ALA A 347 20.76 6.17 -7.06
N LEU A 348 20.19 6.17 -5.85
CA LEU A 348 20.28 7.32 -4.94
C LEU A 348 21.74 7.55 -4.53
N GLN A 349 22.19 8.80 -4.62
CA GLN A 349 23.46 9.24 -4.05
C GLN A 349 23.28 9.57 -2.56
N GLN A 350 24.39 9.67 -1.83
CA GLN A 350 24.35 10.08 -0.43
C GLN A 350 23.69 11.46 -0.30
N GLY A 351 22.72 11.56 0.61
CA GLY A 351 21.94 12.79 0.83
C GLY A 351 20.84 13.03 -0.20
N GLU A 352 20.57 12.10 -1.13
CA GLU A 352 19.42 12.19 -2.03
C GLU A 352 18.19 11.47 -1.47
N ALA A 353 17.01 11.99 -1.82
CA ALA A 353 15.72 11.36 -1.63
C ALA A 353 14.95 11.30 -2.95
N ILE A 354 13.96 10.40 -3.02
CA ILE A 354 12.96 10.45 -4.10
C ILE A 354 12.05 11.64 -3.80
N HIS A 355 11.97 12.59 -4.72
CA HIS A 355 10.98 13.67 -4.68
C HIS A 355 9.64 13.14 -5.19
N ALA A 356 9.60 12.65 -6.43
CA ALA A 356 8.37 12.22 -7.07
C ALA A 356 8.60 11.09 -8.10
N ILE A 357 7.53 10.35 -8.39
CA ILE A 357 7.46 9.31 -9.41
C ILE A 357 6.52 9.80 -10.52
N PHE A 358 7.02 9.86 -11.76
CA PHE A 358 6.21 10.20 -12.91
C PHE A 358 5.44 8.98 -13.39
N LEU A 359 4.10 9.07 -13.37
CA LEU A 359 3.20 8.09 -13.94
C LEU A 359 2.60 8.66 -15.23
N PRO A 360 2.91 8.10 -16.41
CA PRO A 360 2.35 8.60 -17.67
C PRO A 360 0.86 8.34 -17.77
N TYR A 361 0.13 9.20 -18.50
CA TYR A 361 -1.25 8.90 -18.91
C TYR A 361 -1.31 7.58 -19.69
N PRO A 362 -2.40 6.80 -19.57
CA PRO A 362 -2.66 5.69 -20.48
C PRO A 362 -2.59 6.17 -21.93
N VAL A 363 -1.81 5.47 -22.76
CA VAL A 363 -1.70 5.79 -24.19
C VAL A 363 -2.90 5.20 -24.92
N GLU A 364 -3.45 5.92 -25.90
CA GLU A 364 -4.57 5.40 -26.70
C GLU A 364 -4.20 4.08 -27.39
N GLY A 365 -5.04 3.06 -27.23
CA GLY A 365 -4.82 1.71 -27.74
C GLY A 365 -3.82 0.86 -26.92
N GLU A 366 -3.15 1.43 -25.92
CA GLU A 366 -2.33 0.66 -24.99
C GLU A 366 -3.21 -0.07 -23.97
N THR A 367 -2.87 -1.33 -23.69
CA THR A 367 -3.53 -2.16 -22.69
C THR A 367 -2.52 -2.54 -21.62
N LEU A 368 -2.91 -2.43 -20.35
CA LEU A 368 -2.16 -2.93 -19.20
C LEU A 368 -2.88 -4.13 -18.57
N LYS A 369 -2.16 -5.23 -18.34
CA LYS A 369 -2.60 -6.34 -17.48
C LYS A 369 -1.56 -6.60 -16.40
N VAL A 370 -2.04 -6.86 -15.18
CA VAL A 370 -1.18 -7.14 -14.02
C VAL A 370 -1.67 -8.41 -13.34
N TRP A 371 -0.75 -9.34 -13.08
CA TRP A 371 -1.05 -10.58 -12.36
C TRP A 371 -0.06 -10.82 -11.22
N LYS A 372 -0.61 -10.91 -10.01
CA LYS A 372 0.10 -11.28 -8.79
C LYS A 372 -0.15 -12.74 -8.44
N LEU A 373 0.92 -13.51 -8.29
CA LEU A 373 0.92 -14.89 -7.80
C LEU A 373 1.54 -14.93 -6.40
N SER A 374 0.77 -15.41 -5.44
CA SER A 374 1.11 -15.52 -4.02
C SER A 374 0.47 -16.79 -3.43
N LYS A 375 0.86 -17.21 -2.23
CA LYS A 375 0.31 -18.44 -1.61
C LYS A 375 -1.10 -18.21 -1.08
N ARG A 376 -1.38 -17.00 -0.60
CA ARG A 376 -2.71 -16.53 -0.21
C ARG A 376 -3.11 -15.39 -1.12
N ARG A 377 -4.41 -15.25 -1.36
CA ARG A 377 -4.94 -14.25 -2.28
C ARG A 377 -4.71 -12.83 -1.74
N GLU A 378 -5.06 -12.62 -0.48
CA GLU A 378 -4.96 -11.35 0.25
C GLU A 378 -3.78 -11.35 1.22
N ASP A 379 -3.24 -10.15 1.48
CA ASP A 379 -2.20 -9.84 2.47
C ASP A 379 -1.01 -10.81 2.44
N ASP A 380 -0.51 -11.10 1.23
CA ASP A 380 0.63 -12.00 1.02
C ASP A 380 1.64 -11.40 0.05
N ILE A 381 2.89 -11.79 0.24
CA ILE A 381 4.01 -11.32 -0.57
C ILE A 381 4.05 -12.10 -1.88
N SER A 382 4.25 -11.39 -2.99
CA SER A 382 4.38 -11.98 -4.32
C SER A 382 5.48 -13.03 -4.40
N ALA A 383 5.13 -14.20 -4.93
CA ALA A 383 6.10 -15.14 -5.49
C ALA A 383 6.51 -14.68 -6.89
N VAL A 384 5.56 -14.30 -7.73
CA VAL A 384 5.80 -13.68 -9.04
C VAL A 384 4.75 -12.60 -9.26
N LEU A 385 5.18 -11.43 -9.70
CA LEU A 385 4.28 -10.42 -10.25
C LEU A 385 4.67 -10.17 -11.70
N GLY A 386 3.71 -10.21 -12.61
CA GLY A 386 3.91 -9.83 -14.01
C GLY A 386 3.03 -8.64 -14.37
N ALA A 387 3.64 -7.62 -14.96
CA ALA A 387 2.96 -6.46 -15.54
C ALA A 387 3.25 -6.42 -17.04
N PHE A 388 2.19 -6.35 -17.84
CA PHE A 388 2.23 -6.48 -19.28
C PHE A 388 1.54 -5.28 -19.90
N ALA A 389 2.30 -4.44 -20.59
CA ALA A 389 1.79 -3.33 -21.38
C ALA A 389 2.08 -3.57 -22.86
N TRP A 390 1.11 -3.31 -23.74
CA TRP A 390 1.27 -3.44 -25.18
C TRP A 390 0.18 -2.65 -25.90
N ARG A 391 0.39 -2.40 -27.19
CA ARG A 391 -0.64 -1.95 -28.14
C ARG A 391 -0.84 -3.01 -29.20
N LEU A 392 -2.09 -3.29 -29.56
CA LEU A 392 -2.41 -4.18 -30.68
C LEU A 392 -2.84 -3.31 -31.87
N GLU A 393 -2.08 -3.35 -32.96
CA GLU A 393 -2.42 -2.60 -34.18
C GLU A 393 -3.54 -3.30 -34.96
N ASP A 394 -4.25 -2.54 -35.80
CA ASP A 394 -5.34 -3.04 -36.66
C ASP A 394 -4.91 -4.18 -37.60
N ASN A 395 -3.62 -4.23 -37.95
CA ASN A 395 -3.03 -5.32 -38.75
C ASN A 395 -2.79 -6.60 -37.93
N GLY A 396 -3.17 -6.62 -36.65
CA GLY A 396 -3.07 -7.74 -35.73
C GLY A 396 -1.68 -7.95 -35.10
N VAL A 397 -0.75 -6.99 -35.20
CA VAL A 397 0.59 -7.11 -34.59
C VAL A 397 0.72 -6.35 -33.27
N LEU A 398 1.49 -6.91 -32.35
CA LEU A 398 1.84 -6.29 -31.08
C LEU A 398 2.91 -5.21 -31.27
N ARG A 399 2.72 -4.09 -30.59
CA ARG A 399 3.64 -2.95 -30.53
C ARG A 399 3.84 -2.45 -29.12
N ASP A 400 4.93 -1.72 -28.93
CA ASP A 400 5.26 -1.06 -27.67
C ASP A 400 5.25 -2.07 -26.50
N VAL A 401 5.71 -3.30 -26.77
CA VAL A 401 5.58 -4.42 -25.84
C VAL A 401 6.53 -4.24 -24.65
N ARG A 402 5.97 -4.15 -23.45
CA ARG A 402 6.71 -4.04 -22.19
C ARG A 402 6.23 -5.09 -21.20
N LEU A 403 7.14 -5.96 -20.79
CA LEU A 403 6.87 -7.09 -19.91
C LEU A 403 7.80 -6.97 -18.69
N ALA A 404 7.25 -6.55 -17.56
CA ALA A 404 8.02 -6.35 -16.34
C ALA A 404 7.64 -7.37 -15.26
N PHE A 405 8.63 -7.83 -14.51
CA PHE A 405 8.45 -8.86 -13.50
C PHE A 405 9.05 -8.49 -12.15
N GLY A 406 8.32 -8.85 -11.09
CA GLY A 406 8.80 -8.96 -9.72
C GLY A 406 8.98 -10.43 -9.33
N GLY A 407 9.95 -10.72 -8.46
CA GLY A 407 10.26 -12.06 -7.97
C GLY A 407 11.04 -12.93 -8.96
N MET A 408 11.49 -12.37 -10.08
CA MET A 408 12.20 -13.09 -11.14
C MET A 408 13.72 -12.81 -11.18
N ALA A 409 14.19 -11.82 -10.43
CA ALA A 409 15.60 -11.46 -10.29
C ALA A 409 15.86 -10.82 -8.92
N ALA A 410 17.10 -10.37 -8.67
CA ALA A 410 17.49 -9.60 -7.49
C ALA A 410 16.82 -8.21 -7.41
N ILE A 411 16.30 -7.72 -8.53
CA ILE A 411 15.58 -6.45 -8.70
C ILE A 411 14.30 -6.67 -9.52
N PRO A 412 13.27 -5.82 -9.39
CA PRO A 412 12.21 -5.74 -10.39
C PRO A 412 12.79 -5.31 -11.74
N LYS A 413 12.41 -5.97 -12.83
CA LYS A 413 13.06 -5.75 -14.14
C LYS A 413 12.16 -6.15 -15.32
N ARG A 414 12.37 -5.49 -16.46
CA ARG A 414 11.81 -5.85 -17.77
C ARG A 414 12.46 -7.06 -18.43
N ALA A 415 11.68 -7.81 -19.19
CA ALA A 415 12.07 -9.01 -19.93
C ALA A 415 12.40 -8.67 -21.38
N ALA A 416 13.50 -7.94 -21.59
CA ALA A 416 13.84 -7.35 -22.89
C ALA A 416 13.92 -8.36 -24.05
N ARG A 417 14.38 -9.60 -23.82
CA ARG A 417 14.40 -10.62 -24.89
C ARG A 417 13.02 -11.17 -25.17
N ALA A 418 12.20 -11.37 -24.14
CA ALA A 418 10.80 -11.78 -24.32
C ALA A 418 9.99 -10.69 -25.05
N GLU A 419 10.21 -9.42 -24.71
CA GLU A 419 9.63 -8.26 -25.42
C GLU A 419 10.00 -8.27 -26.91
N ALA A 420 11.29 -8.39 -27.22
CA ALA A 420 11.78 -8.44 -28.60
C ALA A 420 11.23 -9.64 -29.41
N ALA A 421 10.88 -10.74 -28.75
CA ALA A 421 10.26 -11.89 -29.40
C ALA A 421 8.79 -11.65 -29.78
N LEU A 422 8.11 -10.71 -29.13
CA LEU A 422 6.71 -10.35 -29.39
C LEU A 422 6.55 -9.08 -30.22
N GLU A 423 7.51 -8.15 -30.15
CA GLU A 423 7.46 -6.88 -30.86
C GLU A 423 7.30 -7.09 -32.39
N GLY A 424 6.28 -6.45 -32.97
CA GLY A 424 5.93 -6.57 -34.38
C GLY A 424 5.40 -7.95 -34.80
N LYS A 425 4.96 -8.80 -33.86
CA LYS A 425 4.38 -10.13 -34.14
C LYS A 425 2.90 -10.17 -33.81
N ALA A 426 2.15 -10.97 -34.57
CA ALA A 426 0.81 -11.37 -34.17
C ALA A 426 0.85 -12.29 -32.93
N PRO A 427 -0.19 -12.29 -32.07
CA PRO A 427 -0.25 -13.07 -30.83
C PRO A 427 -0.47 -14.57 -31.05
N SER A 428 0.40 -15.19 -31.86
CA SER A 428 0.37 -16.59 -32.23
C SER A 428 1.02 -17.48 -31.18
N ALA A 429 0.66 -18.77 -31.19
CA ALA A 429 1.31 -19.78 -30.35
C ALA A 429 2.84 -19.82 -30.56
N ALA A 430 3.32 -19.67 -31.80
CA ALA A 430 4.74 -19.66 -32.11
C ALA A 430 5.48 -18.45 -31.53
N ALA A 431 4.91 -17.25 -31.64
CA ALA A 431 5.52 -16.04 -31.08
C ALA A 431 5.62 -16.11 -29.55
N PHE A 432 4.55 -16.55 -28.88
CA PHE A 432 4.55 -16.69 -27.42
C PHE A 432 5.40 -17.86 -26.93
N GLN A 433 5.55 -18.94 -27.70
CA GLN A 433 6.53 -19.99 -27.39
C GLN A 433 7.96 -19.43 -27.45
N ALA A 434 8.28 -18.63 -28.47
CA ALA A 434 9.58 -17.96 -28.57
C ALA A 434 9.82 -17.00 -27.39
N ALA A 435 8.82 -16.19 -27.02
CA ALA A 435 8.89 -15.29 -25.88
C ALA A 435 9.11 -16.04 -24.55
N ARG A 436 8.43 -17.19 -24.34
CA ARG A 436 8.63 -18.04 -23.15
C ARG A 436 10.04 -18.62 -23.08
N LEU A 437 10.62 -19.01 -24.21
CA LEU A 437 12.02 -19.46 -24.27
C LEU A 437 12.99 -18.31 -23.98
N ALA A 438 12.74 -17.14 -24.56
CA ALA A 438 13.55 -15.93 -24.35
C ALA A 438 13.50 -15.45 -22.88
N LEU A 439 12.34 -15.53 -22.24
CA LEU A 439 12.12 -15.18 -20.83
C LEU A 439 13.11 -15.89 -19.89
N SER A 440 13.41 -17.17 -20.17
CA SER A 440 14.36 -17.96 -19.37
C SER A 440 15.80 -17.42 -19.41
N GLN A 441 16.13 -16.62 -20.42
CA GLN A 441 17.43 -15.97 -20.57
C GLN A 441 17.47 -14.58 -19.93
N ASP A 442 16.30 -13.97 -19.69
CA ASP A 442 16.19 -12.66 -19.03
C ASP A 442 16.34 -12.74 -17.51
N PHE A 443 16.04 -13.91 -16.93
CA PHE A 443 15.89 -14.08 -15.50
C PHE A 443 16.57 -15.33 -14.93
N GLN A 444 17.13 -15.18 -13.73
CA GLN A 444 17.66 -16.27 -12.91
C GLN A 444 17.10 -16.10 -11.48
N PRO A 445 15.84 -16.53 -11.22
CA PRO A 445 15.20 -16.32 -9.94
C PRO A 445 15.85 -17.16 -8.84
N MET A 446 15.85 -16.63 -7.63
CA MET A 446 16.28 -17.36 -6.43
C MET A 446 15.11 -18.12 -5.82
N SER A 447 15.41 -19.26 -5.18
CA SER A 447 14.45 -19.96 -4.33
C SER A 447 14.39 -19.29 -2.95
N ASP A 448 13.19 -19.13 -2.41
CA ASP A 448 12.98 -18.69 -1.03
C ASP A 448 11.69 -19.29 -0.45
N VAL A 449 11.28 -18.81 0.73
CA VAL A 449 10.06 -19.26 1.41
C VAL A 449 8.77 -18.97 0.63
N ARG A 450 8.79 -18.06 -0.36
CA ARG A 450 7.61 -17.66 -1.16
C ARG A 450 7.46 -18.55 -2.40
N GLY A 451 8.57 -19.03 -2.96
CA GLY A 451 8.54 -19.98 -4.08
C GLY A 451 9.93 -20.40 -4.54
N SER A 452 10.03 -21.62 -5.09
CA SER A 452 11.27 -22.11 -5.69
C SER A 452 11.59 -21.38 -7.01
N ALA A 453 12.85 -21.33 -7.38
CA ALA A 453 13.31 -20.81 -8.67
C ALA A 453 12.57 -21.48 -9.85
N HIS A 454 12.38 -22.80 -9.77
CA HIS A 454 11.64 -23.56 -10.78
C HIS A 454 10.18 -23.13 -10.86
N TYR A 455 9.48 -23.02 -9.72
CA TYR A 455 8.09 -22.55 -9.67
C TYR A 455 7.95 -21.15 -10.26
N ARG A 456 8.88 -20.23 -9.94
CA ARG A 456 8.90 -18.86 -10.46
C ARG A 456 9.05 -18.83 -11.98
N GLN A 457 10.01 -19.58 -12.54
CA GLN A 457 10.21 -19.71 -13.99
C GLN A 457 8.97 -20.27 -14.71
N VAL A 458 8.42 -21.37 -14.23
CA VAL A 458 7.22 -21.99 -14.82
C VAL A 458 6.03 -21.03 -14.75
N SER A 459 5.82 -20.41 -13.59
CA SER A 459 4.73 -19.46 -13.38
C SER A 459 4.83 -18.25 -14.30
N ALA A 460 6.00 -17.62 -14.41
CA ALA A 460 6.21 -16.47 -15.29
C ALA A 460 5.98 -16.83 -16.78
N ALA A 461 6.46 -18.00 -17.21
CA ALA A 461 6.21 -18.49 -18.57
C ALA A 461 4.71 -18.78 -18.82
N ASN A 462 3.98 -19.26 -17.82
CA ASN A 462 2.54 -19.48 -17.90
C ASN A 462 1.73 -18.17 -17.87
N LEU A 463 2.23 -17.10 -17.24
CA LEU A 463 1.62 -15.78 -17.34
C LEU A 463 1.69 -15.26 -18.79
N LEU A 464 2.77 -15.51 -19.53
CA LEU A 464 2.82 -15.18 -20.96
C LEU A 464 1.78 -15.98 -21.76
N GLU A 465 1.60 -17.27 -21.44
CA GLU A 465 0.55 -18.06 -22.10
C GLU A 465 -0.86 -17.55 -21.75
N ARG A 466 -1.09 -17.13 -20.50
CA ARG A 466 -2.32 -16.47 -20.08
C ARG A 466 -2.56 -15.19 -20.89
N LEU A 467 -1.53 -14.37 -21.08
CA LEU A 467 -1.61 -13.16 -21.91
C LEU A 467 -2.04 -13.48 -23.34
N ARG A 468 -1.44 -14.51 -23.96
CA ARG A 468 -1.84 -14.96 -25.30
C ARG A 468 -3.31 -15.35 -25.38
N LEU A 469 -3.81 -16.08 -24.38
CA LEU A 469 -5.21 -16.50 -24.33
C LEU A 469 -6.17 -15.32 -24.15
N VAL A 470 -5.82 -14.35 -23.29
CA VAL A 470 -6.58 -13.11 -23.11
C VAL A 470 -6.66 -12.33 -24.41
N LEU A 471 -5.53 -12.16 -25.11
CA LEU A 471 -5.48 -11.49 -26.43
C LEU A 471 -6.38 -12.15 -27.48
N ILE A 472 -6.45 -13.48 -27.49
CA ILE A 472 -7.32 -14.21 -28.43
C ILE A 472 -8.79 -14.00 -28.09
N ILE A 473 -9.15 -14.11 -26.82
CA ILE A 473 -10.54 -13.96 -26.37
C ILE A 473 -11.03 -12.53 -26.61
N GLU A 474 -10.22 -11.52 -26.27
CA GLU A 474 -10.57 -10.12 -26.47
C GLU A 474 -10.73 -9.78 -27.96
N ASN A 475 -9.88 -10.33 -28.84
CA ASN A 475 -10.00 -10.16 -30.29
C ASN A 475 -11.24 -10.89 -30.87
N GLN A 476 -11.55 -12.08 -30.37
CA GLN A 476 -12.78 -12.81 -30.78
C GLN A 476 -14.06 -12.17 -30.26
N ALA A 477 -14.02 -11.53 -29.10
CA ALA A 477 -15.16 -10.82 -28.52
C ALA A 477 -15.43 -9.46 -29.19
N GLN A 478 -14.47 -8.88 -29.92
CA GLN A 478 -14.78 -7.74 -30.79
C GLN A 478 -15.72 -8.11 -31.95
N ASP A 479 -15.76 -9.40 -32.34
CA ASP A 479 -16.68 -9.96 -33.35
C ASP A 479 -18.00 -10.51 -32.76
N ALA A 480 -18.17 -10.52 -31.43
CA ALA A 480 -19.35 -11.07 -30.76
C ALA A 480 -19.87 -10.14 -29.65
N THR A 481 -21.17 -9.84 -29.64
CA THR A 481 -21.82 -8.90 -28.70
C THR A 481 -21.82 -9.30 -27.22
N ASP A 482 -21.09 -10.35 -26.84
CA ASP A 482 -20.99 -10.82 -25.45
C ASP A 482 -19.62 -10.50 -24.86
N SER A 483 -19.61 -9.57 -23.90
CA SER A 483 -18.44 -9.16 -23.13
C SER A 483 -17.86 -10.35 -22.34
N PRO A 484 -16.59 -10.76 -22.56
CA PRO A 484 -15.91 -11.79 -21.80
C PRO A 484 -15.31 -11.22 -20.50
N ARG A 485 -15.95 -10.23 -19.89
CA ARG A 485 -15.59 -9.79 -18.55
C ARG A 485 -15.80 -10.97 -17.61
N GLU A 486 -14.68 -11.42 -17.06
CA GLU A 486 -14.53 -12.41 -15.99
C GLU A 486 -14.38 -13.87 -16.41
N VAL A 487 -13.18 -14.22 -16.89
CA VAL A 487 -12.50 -15.37 -16.27
C VAL A 487 -11.85 -14.88 -14.97
N MET A 488 -12.68 -14.43 -14.02
CA MET A 488 -12.28 -14.43 -12.63
C MET A 488 -12.37 -15.89 -12.19
N LEU A 489 -11.22 -16.48 -11.87
CA LEU A 489 -11.21 -17.53 -10.85
C LEU A 489 -11.68 -16.88 -9.55
N HIS A 490 -13.00 -16.72 -9.39
CA HIS A 490 -13.65 -16.60 -8.09
C HIS A 490 -13.45 -17.95 -7.40
N ALA A 491 -12.22 -18.26 -7.00
CA ALA A 491 -11.92 -19.34 -6.09
C ALA A 491 -12.33 -18.88 -4.68
N TYR A 492 -13.63 -18.71 -4.46
CA TYR A 492 -14.22 -18.93 -3.17
C TYR A 492 -14.67 -20.39 -3.18
N ALA A 493 -14.05 -21.21 -2.34
CA ALA A 493 -14.82 -22.30 -1.74
C ALA A 493 -15.90 -21.60 -0.91
N HIS A 494 -17.13 -21.63 -1.41
CA HIS A 494 -18.32 -21.19 -0.68
C HIS A 494 -18.56 -22.08 0.54
#